data_AF-A0A521XEU9-F1
#
_entry.id   AF-A0A521XEU9-F1
#
_cell.length_a   1.000
_cell.length_b   1.000
_cell.length_c   1.000
_cell.angle_alpha   90.00
_cell.angle_beta   90.00
_cell.angle_gamma   90.00
#
_symmetry.space_group_name_H-M   'P 1'
#
loop_
_entity.id
_entity.type
_entity.pdbx_description
1 polymer ?
#
loop_
_entity_poly.entity_id
_entity_poly.type
_entity_poly.pdbx_seq_one_letter_code
_entity_poly.pdbx_strand_id
1 'polypeptide(L)'
;MSHTMSFRLPEKLPQLIVACSMLALLCAIWLNTYLPLQDYPEWLFQGKTLHAALTDTLDSESLYAVRWFPIPPNALVSILLALLNFFMPIEIAGKVMLSAYLLLFISGWRFMFRTANHAHPFRWLGVLLAFNFFFYMGLLGYTASIAVLFFAVPWLFSLKAPFSPNHGVKIALLSLSLYLLHGVAFGIFILAILV
;
A
#
# COMPACT_ATOMS: atom_id res chain seq x y z
N MET A 1 -13.86 -22.57 45.22
CA MET A 1 -13.16 -23.01 43.99
C MET A 1 -13.83 -22.37 42.79
N SER A 2 -13.23 -21.33 42.19
CA SER A 2 -13.82 -20.63 41.05
C SER A 2 -13.46 -21.36 39.74
N HIS A 3 -14.44 -22.00 39.12
CA HIS A 3 -14.32 -22.48 37.75
C HIS A 3 -14.34 -21.26 36.81
N THR A 4 -13.18 -20.70 36.49
CA THR A 4 -13.06 -19.78 35.36
C THR A 4 -13.20 -20.60 34.09
N MET A 5 -14.41 -20.65 33.52
CA MET A 5 -14.61 -21.13 32.15
C MET A 5 -13.78 -20.26 31.20
N SER A 6 -12.63 -20.78 30.75
CA SER A 6 -11.88 -20.12 29.70
C SER A 6 -12.60 -20.35 28.38
N PHE A 7 -13.39 -19.38 27.92
CA PHE A 7 -13.93 -19.38 26.58
C PHE A 7 -12.78 -19.26 25.58
N ARG A 8 -12.38 -20.38 24.97
CA ARG A 8 -11.40 -20.40 23.89
C ARG A 8 -12.17 -20.31 22.58
N LEU A 9 -11.96 -19.19 21.86
CA LEU A 9 -12.44 -19.09 20.48
C LEU A 9 -11.83 -20.22 19.64
N PRO A 10 -12.55 -20.72 18.61
CA PRO A 10 -11.97 -21.65 17.65
C PRO A 10 -10.72 -21.03 17.02
N GLU A 11 -9.64 -21.80 16.90
CA GLU A 11 -8.35 -21.31 16.39
C GLU A 11 -8.42 -20.68 14.99
N LYS A 12 -9.47 -21.03 14.22
CA LYS A 12 -9.72 -20.56 12.85
C LYS A 12 -10.69 -19.38 12.75
N LEU A 13 -11.40 -19.03 13.83
CA LEU A 13 -12.42 -17.98 13.79
C LEU A 13 -11.84 -16.60 13.43
N PRO A 14 -10.71 -16.14 14.00
CA PRO A 14 -10.12 -14.85 13.64
C PRO A 14 -9.71 -14.76 12.15
N GLN A 15 -9.22 -15.86 11.58
CA GLN A 15 -8.85 -15.95 10.16
C GLN A 15 -10.08 -15.79 9.28
N LEU A 16 -11.17 -16.46 9.62
CA LEU A 16 -12.43 -16.37 8.90
C LEU A 16 -12.99 -14.94 8.94
N ILE A 17 -13.01 -14.31 10.13
CA ILE A 17 -13.44 -12.91 10.29
C ILE A 17 -12.60 -12.00 9.41
N VAL A 18 -11.27 -12.12 9.44
CA VAL A 18 -10.41 -11.28 8.59
C VAL A 18 -10.64 -11.54 7.10
N ALA A 19 -10.84 -12.79 6.68
CA ALA A 19 -11.11 -13.12 5.29
C ALA A 19 -12.46 -12.53 4.81
N CYS A 20 -13.52 -12.70 5.60
CA CYS A 20 -14.85 -12.13 5.31
C CYS A 20 -14.81 -10.60 5.27
N SER A 21 -14.14 -9.96 6.23
CA SER A 21 -13.99 -8.50 6.24
C SER A 21 -13.17 -8.01 5.04
N MET A 22 -12.08 -8.68 4.69
CA MET A 22 -11.29 -8.35 3.50
C MET A 22 -12.12 -8.48 2.22
N LEU A 23 -12.93 -9.54 2.10
CA LEU A 23 -13.86 -9.71 0.98
C LEU A 23 -14.89 -8.57 0.93
N ALA A 24 -15.49 -8.21 2.07
CA ALA A 24 -16.46 -7.11 2.13
C ALA A 24 -15.83 -5.76 1.70
N LEU A 25 -14.59 -5.48 2.11
CA LEU A 25 -13.86 -4.27 1.70
C LEU A 25 -13.52 -4.30 0.20
N LEU A 26 -13.13 -5.46 -0.34
CA LEU A 26 -12.96 -5.62 -1.79
C LEU A 26 -14.28 -5.40 -2.53
N CYS A 27 -15.39 -5.96 -2.04
CA CYS A 27 -16.71 -5.71 -2.62
C CYS A 27 -17.04 -4.21 -2.61
N ALA A 28 -16.73 -3.48 -1.53
CA ALA A 28 -16.91 -2.03 -1.48
C ALA A 28 -16.10 -1.28 -2.57
N ILE A 29 -14.89 -1.76 -2.91
CA ILE A 29 -14.09 -1.19 -4.00
C ILE A 29 -14.70 -1.51 -5.38
N TRP A 30 -15.10 -2.75 -5.59
CA TRP A 30 -15.45 -3.25 -6.92
C TRP A 30 -16.89 -2.98 -7.33
N LEU A 31 -17.84 -2.98 -6.39
CA LEU A 31 -19.27 -2.75 -6.65
C LEU A 31 -19.61 -1.29 -6.95
N ASN A 32 -18.73 -0.35 -6.62
CA ASN A 32 -18.94 1.07 -6.89
C ASN A 32 -18.23 1.48 -8.18
N THR A 33 -18.92 2.15 -9.10
CA THR A 33 -18.29 2.69 -10.32
C THR A 33 -17.27 3.76 -9.97
N TYR A 34 -17.67 4.72 -9.12
CA TYR A 34 -16.84 5.80 -8.62
C TYR A 34 -16.75 5.69 -7.10
N LEU A 35 -15.52 5.61 -6.59
CA LEU A 35 -15.30 5.57 -5.15
C LEU A 35 -15.28 7.00 -4.60
N PRO A 36 -15.97 7.27 -3.47
CA PRO A 36 -16.05 8.61 -2.89
C PRO A 36 -14.78 8.92 -2.09
N LEU A 37 -13.61 8.83 -2.73
CA LEU A 37 -12.31 9.14 -2.15
C LEU A 37 -11.84 10.50 -2.70
N GLN A 38 -11.37 11.38 -1.82
CA GLN A 38 -11.17 12.79 -2.17
C GLN A 38 -10.17 12.99 -3.32
N ASP A 39 -8.92 12.52 -3.15
CA ASP A 39 -7.85 12.75 -4.14
C ASP A 39 -7.76 11.64 -5.20
N TYR A 40 -8.59 10.59 -5.10
CA TYR A 40 -8.53 9.45 -6.02
C TYR A 40 -8.78 9.82 -7.49
N PRO A 41 -9.77 10.66 -7.85
CA PRO A 41 -9.97 11.10 -9.23
C PRO A 41 -8.75 11.81 -9.81
N GLU A 42 -8.04 12.59 -9.00
CA GLU A 42 -6.82 13.30 -9.40
C GLU A 42 -5.70 12.31 -9.75
N TRP A 43 -5.50 11.26 -8.94
CA TRP A 43 -4.54 10.20 -9.27
C TRP A 43 -4.86 9.48 -10.58
N LEU A 44 -6.13 9.16 -10.82
CA LEU A 44 -6.56 8.56 -12.07
C LEU A 44 -6.27 9.49 -13.26
N PHE A 45 -6.58 10.78 -13.13
CA PHE A 45 -6.31 11.78 -14.14
C PHE A 45 -4.81 11.85 -14.47
N GLN A 46 -3.94 11.94 -13.47
CA GLN A 46 -2.49 11.96 -13.66
C GLN A 46 -1.97 10.70 -14.36
N GLY A 47 -2.44 9.52 -13.94
CA GLY A 47 -2.08 8.25 -14.59
C GLY A 47 -2.52 8.19 -16.06
N LYS A 48 -3.75 8.66 -16.36
CA LYS A 48 -4.27 8.73 -17.74
C LYS A 48 -3.48 9.70 -18.61
N THR A 49 -3.18 10.89 -18.08
CA THR A 49 -2.39 11.91 -18.79
C THR A 49 -0.96 11.42 -19.06
N LEU A 50 -0.33 10.77 -18.07
CA LEU A 50 0.99 10.16 -18.27
C LEU A 50 0.94 9.04 -19.31
N HIS A 51 -0.07 8.17 -19.30
CA HIS A 51 -0.26 7.17 -20.34
C HIS A 51 -0.40 7.80 -21.73
N ALA A 52 -1.20 8.87 -21.87
CA ALA A 52 -1.36 9.57 -23.15
C ALA A 52 -0.03 10.16 -23.65
N ALA A 53 0.77 10.74 -22.76
CA ALA A 53 2.11 11.24 -23.08
C ALA A 53 3.08 10.11 -23.49
N LEU A 54 2.99 8.94 -22.85
CA LEU A 54 3.83 7.77 -23.19
C LEU A 54 3.44 7.10 -24.53
N THR A 55 2.22 7.36 -25.02
CA THR A 55 1.69 6.77 -26.27
C THR A 55 1.60 7.76 -27.42
N ASP A 56 2.10 8.98 -27.23
CA ASP A 56 1.98 10.09 -28.20
C ASP A 56 0.53 10.38 -28.61
N THR A 57 -0.41 10.10 -27.70
CA THR A 57 -1.85 10.39 -27.86
C THR A 57 -2.29 11.58 -27.02
N LEU A 58 -1.33 12.26 -26.40
CA LEU A 58 -1.58 13.51 -25.70
C LEU A 58 -1.97 14.55 -26.75
N ASP A 59 -3.18 15.09 -26.63
CA ASP A 59 -3.70 16.08 -27.55
C ASP A 59 -2.72 17.26 -27.68
N SER A 60 -2.56 17.81 -28.89
CA SER A 60 -1.71 18.98 -29.12
C SER A 60 -2.25 20.22 -28.40
N GLU A 61 -3.54 20.22 -28.04
CA GLU A 61 -4.19 21.24 -27.19
C GLU A 61 -4.10 20.92 -25.67
N SER A 62 -3.39 19.86 -25.27
CA SER A 62 -3.16 19.52 -23.87
C SER A 62 -2.51 20.67 -23.10
N LEU A 63 -3.17 21.15 -22.05
CA LEU A 63 -2.61 22.11 -21.09
C LEU A 63 -1.53 21.50 -20.17
N TYR A 64 -1.21 20.22 -20.35
CA TYR A 64 -0.31 19.46 -19.50
C TYR A 64 0.94 19.00 -20.26
N ALA A 65 2.07 19.01 -19.56
CA ALA A 65 3.34 18.46 -20.02
C ALA A 65 3.97 17.60 -18.93
N VAL A 66 4.60 16.49 -19.31
CA VAL A 66 5.32 15.64 -18.36
C VAL A 66 6.67 16.30 -18.03
N ARG A 67 6.88 16.57 -16.74
CA ARG A 67 8.18 17.00 -16.22
C ARG A 67 8.93 15.78 -15.67
N TRP A 68 9.99 15.39 -16.35
CA TRP A 68 10.80 14.22 -15.98
C TRP A 68 11.76 14.49 -14.82
N PHE A 69 12.08 15.76 -14.55
CA PHE A 69 13.00 16.14 -13.48
C PHE A 69 12.61 17.49 -12.84
N PRO A 70 12.71 17.64 -11.50
CA PRO A 70 12.98 16.57 -10.53
C PRO A 70 11.79 15.60 -10.41
N ILE A 71 12.06 14.32 -10.12
CA ILE A 71 11.00 13.33 -9.91
C ILE A 71 10.34 13.58 -8.55
N PRO A 72 9.02 13.84 -8.49
CA PRO A 72 8.38 14.17 -7.22
C PRO A 72 8.20 12.93 -6.32
N PRO A 73 8.19 13.13 -5.00
CA PRO A 73 7.92 12.07 -4.03
C PRO A 73 6.43 11.72 -4.04
N ASN A 74 6.06 10.69 -4.82
CA ASN A 74 4.69 10.15 -5.09
C ASN A 74 4.54 9.69 -6.55
N ALA A 75 5.55 9.95 -7.41
CA ALA A 75 5.52 9.62 -8.83
C ALA A 75 5.18 8.15 -9.12
N LEU A 76 5.48 7.21 -8.21
CA LEU A 76 5.22 5.79 -8.44
C LEU A 76 3.74 5.48 -8.64
N VAL A 77 2.83 6.21 -7.98
CA VAL A 77 1.39 6.00 -8.14
C VAL A 77 0.95 6.31 -9.56
N SER A 78 1.32 7.50 -10.07
CA SER A 78 0.97 7.93 -11.42
C SER A 78 1.63 7.03 -12.48
N ILE A 79 2.89 6.61 -12.25
CA ILE A 79 3.58 5.64 -13.12
C ILE A 79 2.84 4.30 -13.16
N LEU A 80 2.50 3.72 -12.01
CA LEU A 80 1.80 2.44 -11.94
C LEU A 80 0.41 2.50 -12.57
N LEU A 81 -0.34 3.59 -12.34
CA LEU A 81 -1.63 3.81 -12.98
C LEU A 81 -1.49 3.93 -14.51
N ALA A 82 -0.50 4.68 -14.99
CA ALA A 82 -0.24 4.81 -16.42
C ALA A 82 0.12 3.44 -17.05
N LEU A 83 0.98 2.66 -16.39
CA LEU A 83 1.36 1.32 -16.84
C LEU A 83 0.16 0.36 -16.87
N LEU A 84 -0.68 0.37 -15.84
CA LEU A 84 -1.91 -0.43 -15.82
C LEU A 84 -2.89 0.02 -16.92
N ASN A 85 -2.94 1.33 -17.23
CA ASN A 85 -3.83 1.88 -18.25
C ASN A 85 -3.54 1.40 -19.67
N PHE A 86 -2.36 0.82 -19.93
CA PHE A 86 -2.08 0.10 -21.19
C PHE A 86 -2.94 -1.17 -21.36
N PHE A 87 -3.39 -1.77 -20.25
CA PHE A 87 -4.04 -3.09 -20.25
C PHE A 87 -5.52 -3.04 -19.86
N MET A 88 -5.96 -1.99 -19.18
CA MET A 88 -7.32 -1.85 -18.67
C MET A 88 -7.73 -0.38 -18.59
N PRO A 89 -9.04 -0.07 -18.57
CA PRO A 89 -9.50 1.30 -18.34
C PRO A 89 -8.96 1.86 -17.02
N ILE A 90 -8.68 3.17 -16.99
CA ILE A 90 -8.06 3.85 -15.85
C ILE A 90 -8.86 3.66 -14.54
N GLU A 91 -10.18 3.55 -14.63
CA GLU A 91 -11.06 3.30 -13.49
C GLU A 91 -10.84 1.90 -12.89
N ILE A 92 -10.57 0.91 -13.73
CA ILE A 92 -10.21 -0.46 -13.32
C ILE A 92 -8.79 -0.48 -12.75
N ALA A 93 -7.84 0.23 -13.39
CA ALA A 93 -6.47 0.36 -12.90
C ALA A 93 -6.42 0.91 -11.46
N GLY A 94 -7.21 1.94 -11.15
CA GLY A 94 -7.29 2.46 -9.79
C GLY A 94 -7.93 1.49 -8.79
N LYS A 95 -8.97 0.73 -9.18
CA LYS A 95 -9.54 -0.33 -8.33
C LYS A 95 -8.54 -1.44 -8.05
N VAL A 96 -7.70 -1.79 -9.02
CA VAL A 96 -6.58 -2.73 -8.85
C VAL A 96 -5.56 -2.17 -7.86
N MET A 97 -5.17 -0.90 -8.00
CA MET A 97 -4.26 -0.24 -7.06
C MET A 97 -4.80 -0.22 -5.61
N LEU A 98 -6.08 0.12 -5.42
CA LEU A 98 -6.74 0.10 -4.12
C LEU A 98 -6.84 -1.31 -3.52
N SER A 99 -7.09 -2.32 -4.37
CA SER A 99 -7.11 -3.72 -3.94
C SER A 99 -5.72 -4.20 -3.54
N ALA A 100 -4.68 -3.84 -4.30
CA ALA A 100 -3.29 -4.15 -3.98
C ALA A 100 -2.87 -3.50 -2.65
N TYR A 101 -3.23 -2.22 -2.45
CA TYR A 101 -3.06 -1.54 -1.17
C TYR A 101 -3.71 -2.33 -0.02
N LEU A 102 -4.98 -2.70 -0.14
CA LEU A 102 -5.72 -3.39 0.90
C LEU A 102 -5.05 -4.72 1.29
N LEU A 103 -4.66 -5.51 0.28
CA LEU A 103 -3.97 -6.78 0.49
C LEU A 103 -2.62 -6.58 1.16
N LEU A 104 -1.80 -5.63 0.67
CA LEU A 104 -0.50 -5.31 1.24
C LEU A 104 -0.61 -4.78 2.67
N PHE A 105 -1.59 -3.93 2.95
CA PHE A 105 -1.77 -3.35 4.27
C PHE A 105 -2.12 -4.42 5.30
N ILE A 106 -3.11 -5.27 5.01
CA ILE A 106 -3.56 -6.32 5.94
C ILE A 106 -2.47 -7.37 6.13
N SER A 107 -1.83 -7.81 5.04
CA SER A 107 -0.77 -8.83 5.11
C SER A 107 0.50 -8.29 5.77
N GLY A 108 0.87 -7.03 5.49
CA GLY A 108 2.01 -6.33 6.10
C GLY A 108 1.79 -6.12 7.59
N TRP A 109 0.63 -5.63 7.99
CA TRP A 109 0.25 -5.50 9.40
C TRP A 109 0.43 -6.83 10.15
N ARG A 110 -0.04 -7.92 9.56
CA ARG A 110 0.13 -9.27 10.13
C ARG A 110 1.59 -9.67 10.19
N PHE A 111 2.37 -9.39 9.15
CA PHE A 111 3.80 -9.69 9.12
C PHE A 111 4.54 -8.96 10.24
N MET A 112 4.28 -7.67 10.42
CA MET A 112 4.87 -6.85 11.49
C MET A 112 4.68 -7.48 12.88
N PHE A 113 3.44 -7.81 13.23
CA PHE A 113 3.17 -8.46 14.52
C PHE A 113 3.75 -9.86 14.60
N ARG A 114 3.78 -10.64 13.50
CA ARG A 114 4.39 -11.97 13.51
C ARG A 114 5.89 -11.94 13.79
N THR A 115 6.59 -10.94 13.26
CA THR A 115 8.04 -10.77 13.47
C THR A 115 8.35 -10.31 14.89
N ALA A 116 7.51 -9.45 15.48
CA ALA A 116 7.69 -9.00 16.86
C ALA A 116 7.25 -10.05 17.90
N ASN A 117 6.03 -10.58 17.78
CA ASN A 117 5.48 -11.62 18.64
C ASN A 117 4.29 -12.31 17.94
N HIS A 118 4.50 -13.54 17.49
CA HIS A 118 3.47 -14.31 16.79
C HIS A 118 2.14 -14.40 17.55
N ALA A 119 2.13 -14.48 18.88
CA ALA A 119 0.93 -14.62 19.68
C ALA A 119 0.15 -13.30 19.88
N HIS A 120 0.67 -12.17 19.39
CA HIS A 120 0.08 -10.86 19.66
C HIS A 120 -1.33 -10.73 19.03
N PRO A 121 -2.38 -10.45 19.82
CA PRO A 121 -3.76 -10.43 19.32
C PRO A 121 -4.00 -9.32 18.29
N PHE A 122 -3.27 -8.21 18.37
CA PHE A 122 -3.44 -7.09 17.43
C PHE A 122 -3.09 -7.42 15.98
N ARG A 123 -2.43 -8.55 15.70
CA ARG A 123 -2.19 -9.01 14.32
C ARG A 123 -3.48 -9.12 13.49
N TRP A 124 -4.64 -9.28 14.12
CA TRP A 124 -5.94 -9.38 13.44
C TRP A 124 -6.62 -8.04 13.16
N LEU A 125 -6.15 -6.94 13.77
CA LEU A 125 -6.80 -5.62 13.68
C LEU A 125 -6.52 -4.86 12.37
N GLY A 126 -5.56 -5.31 11.55
CA GLY A 126 -5.17 -4.63 10.32
C GLY A 126 -6.34 -4.41 9.35
N VAL A 127 -7.33 -5.31 9.34
CA VAL A 127 -8.52 -5.17 8.48
C VAL A 127 -9.42 -4.00 8.91
N LEU A 128 -9.48 -3.69 10.20
CA LEU A 128 -10.25 -2.55 10.72
C LEU A 128 -9.58 -1.21 10.40
N LEU A 129 -8.26 -1.24 10.20
CA LEU A 129 -7.44 -0.04 9.98
C LEU A 129 -7.15 0.22 8.50
N ALA A 130 -7.55 -0.68 7.59
CA ALA A 130 -7.29 -0.51 6.17
C ALA A 130 -8.13 0.62 5.55
N PHE A 131 -9.41 0.76 5.92
CA PHE A 131 -10.25 1.90 5.49
C PHE A 131 -10.14 3.05 6.50
N ASN A 132 -8.91 3.54 6.70
CA ASN A 132 -8.64 4.67 7.60
C ASN A 132 -8.88 6.03 6.93
N PHE A 133 -8.68 7.10 7.69
CA PHE A 133 -8.79 8.48 7.23
C PHE A 133 -7.99 8.77 5.94
N PHE A 134 -6.74 8.32 5.85
CA PHE A 134 -5.90 8.58 4.66
C PHE A 134 -6.36 7.80 3.43
N PHE A 135 -6.97 6.62 3.62
CA PHE A 135 -7.64 5.91 2.53
C PHE A 135 -8.83 6.72 2.02
N TYR A 136 -9.68 7.24 2.91
CA TYR A 136 -10.81 8.10 2.56
C TYR A 136 -10.38 9.38 1.82
N MET A 137 -9.29 10.01 2.26
CA MET A 137 -8.69 11.15 1.58
C MET A 137 -8.12 10.81 0.19
N GLY A 138 -8.01 9.54 -0.18
CA GLY A 138 -7.48 9.13 -1.49
C GLY A 138 -5.96 9.29 -1.61
N LEU A 139 -5.22 9.30 -0.50
CA LEU A 139 -3.76 9.47 -0.49
C LEU A 139 -3.04 8.17 -0.87
N LEU A 140 -3.21 7.71 -2.11
CA LEU A 140 -2.75 6.39 -2.58
C LEU A 140 -1.27 6.14 -2.31
N GLY A 141 -0.41 7.14 -2.60
CA GLY A 141 1.03 7.02 -2.39
C GLY A 141 1.38 6.86 -0.91
N TYR A 142 0.74 7.66 -0.05
CA TYR A 142 0.90 7.56 1.39
C TYR A 142 0.42 6.20 1.91
N THR A 143 -0.80 5.77 1.61
CA THR A 143 -1.36 4.53 2.16
C THR A 143 -0.60 3.30 1.65
N ALA A 144 -0.20 3.25 0.38
CA ALA A 144 0.66 2.22 -0.17
C ALA A 144 2.04 2.20 0.53
N SER A 145 2.64 3.37 0.78
CA SER A 145 3.93 3.44 1.48
C SER A 145 3.87 2.91 2.92
N ILE A 146 2.78 3.17 3.65
CA ILE A 146 2.55 2.60 4.99
C ILE A 146 2.43 1.07 4.91
N ALA A 147 1.70 0.54 3.92
CA ALA A 147 1.59 -0.90 3.71
C ALA A 147 2.96 -1.55 3.46
N VAL A 148 3.82 -0.91 2.67
CA VAL A 148 5.20 -1.37 2.42
C VAL A 148 6.04 -1.28 3.70
N LEU A 149 5.90 -0.22 4.51
CA LEU A 149 6.63 -0.08 5.78
C LEU A 149 6.35 -1.23 6.76
N PHE A 150 5.11 -1.74 6.81
CA PHE A 150 4.78 -2.90 7.64
C PHE A 150 5.55 -4.18 7.26
N PHE A 151 6.11 -4.25 6.06
CA PHE A 151 7.07 -5.29 5.68
C PHE A 151 8.51 -4.85 5.88
N ALA A 152 8.85 -3.65 5.43
CA ALA A 152 10.22 -3.18 5.34
C ALA A 152 10.90 -3.07 6.72
N VAL A 153 10.24 -2.44 7.70
CA VAL A 153 10.83 -2.21 9.03
C VAL A 153 11.01 -3.52 9.81
N PRO A 154 10.00 -4.41 9.91
CA PRO A 154 10.19 -5.68 10.62
C PRO A 154 11.18 -6.60 9.91
N TRP A 155 11.23 -6.58 8.58
CA TRP A 155 12.25 -7.31 7.83
C TRP A 155 13.66 -6.81 8.18
N LEU A 156 13.87 -5.49 8.20
CA LEU A 156 15.15 -4.87 8.54
C LEU A 156 15.62 -5.29 9.95
N PHE A 157 14.74 -5.21 10.96
CA PHE A 157 15.08 -5.65 12.32
C PHE A 157 15.19 -7.16 12.50
N SER A 158 14.74 -7.96 11.53
CA SER A 158 14.92 -9.41 11.54
C SER A 158 16.28 -9.86 11.02
N LEU A 159 17.10 -8.96 10.48
CA LEU A 159 18.43 -9.26 9.97
C LEU A 159 19.39 -9.58 11.14
N LYS A 160 19.61 -10.88 11.39
CA LYS A 160 20.58 -11.37 12.39
C LYS A 160 21.98 -11.62 11.82
N ALA A 161 22.10 -11.69 10.50
CA ALA A 161 23.35 -11.99 9.80
C ALA A 161 24.19 -10.73 9.60
N PRO A 162 25.53 -10.85 9.47
CA PRO A 162 26.36 -9.74 9.05
C PRO A 162 25.86 -9.15 7.72
N PHE A 163 26.06 -7.84 7.55
CA PHE A 163 25.60 -7.13 6.38
C PHE A 163 26.16 -7.76 5.10
N SER A 164 25.28 -8.04 4.14
CA SER A 164 25.64 -8.62 2.85
C SER A 164 25.29 -7.65 1.72
N PRO A 165 25.96 -7.71 0.56
CA PRO A 165 25.59 -6.88 -0.60
C PRO A 165 24.11 -7.02 -0.99
N ASN A 166 23.55 -8.22 -0.84
CA ASN A 166 22.13 -8.47 -1.08
C ASN A 166 21.21 -7.68 -0.13
N HIS A 167 21.63 -7.46 1.12
CA HIS A 167 20.90 -6.57 2.04
C HIS A 167 20.95 -5.13 1.55
N GLY A 168 22.12 -4.67 1.10
CA GLY A 168 22.29 -3.32 0.52
C GLY A 168 21.38 -3.07 -0.68
N VAL A 169 21.30 -4.01 -1.63
CA VAL A 169 20.39 -3.91 -2.79
C VAL A 169 18.92 -3.83 -2.35
N LYS A 170 18.48 -4.69 -1.44
CA LYS A 170 17.10 -4.67 -0.94
C LYS A 170 16.76 -3.37 -0.22
N ILE A 171 17.67 -2.87 0.62
CA ILE A 171 17.51 -1.57 1.29
C ILE A 171 17.43 -0.44 0.26
N ALA A 172 18.31 -0.42 -0.73
CA ALA A 172 18.28 0.60 -1.79
C ALA A 172 16.96 0.58 -2.57
N LEU A 173 16.47 -0.61 -2.95
CA LEU A 173 15.19 -0.76 -3.66
C LEU A 173 13.99 -0.35 -2.80
N LEU A 174 13.98 -0.72 -1.52
CA LEU A 174 12.93 -0.30 -0.58
C LEU A 174 12.95 1.20 -0.35
N SER A 175 14.13 1.80 -0.15
CA SER A 175 14.31 3.24 -0.02
C SER A 175 13.82 3.99 -1.25
N LEU A 176 14.22 3.55 -2.46
CA LEU A 176 13.74 4.14 -3.71
C LEU A 176 12.23 4.02 -3.86
N SER A 177 11.67 2.83 -3.59
CA SER A 177 10.23 2.58 -3.68
C SER A 177 9.45 3.47 -2.70
N LEU A 178 9.90 3.56 -1.45
CA LEU A 178 9.26 4.40 -0.43
C LEU A 178 9.38 5.88 -0.77
N TYR A 179 10.52 6.33 -1.30
CA TYR A 179 10.68 7.72 -1.76
C TYR A 179 9.69 8.06 -2.87
N LEU A 180 9.58 7.18 -3.88
CA LEU A 180 8.68 7.37 -5.01
C LEU A 180 7.21 7.17 -4.65
N LEU A 181 6.89 6.49 -3.53
CA LEU A 181 5.52 6.40 -3.01
C LEU A 181 5.16 7.60 -2.13
N HIS A 182 5.98 7.92 -1.13
CA HIS A 182 5.73 9.04 -0.23
C HIS A 182 6.97 9.40 0.64
N GLY A 183 7.35 10.68 0.65
CA GLY A 183 8.53 11.17 1.37
C GLY A 183 8.53 10.89 2.88
N VAL A 184 7.36 10.97 3.53
CA VAL A 184 7.24 10.68 4.99
C VAL A 184 7.63 9.22 5.30
N ALA A 185 7.14 8.26 4.53
CA ALA A 185 7.45 6.85 4.77
C ALA A 185 8.90 6.51 4.46
N PHE A 186 9.47 7.14 3.44
CA PHE A 186 10.91 7.11 3.19
C PHE A 186 11.70 7.61 4.41
N GLY A 187 11.34 8.77 4.97
CA GLY A 187 11.99 9.31 6.17
C GLY A 187 11.94 8.35 7.36
N ILE A 188 10.77 7.73 7.62
CA ILE A 188 10.62 6.71 8.67
C ILE A 188 11.55 5.51 8.43
N PHE A 189 11.66 5.04 7.18
CA PHE A 189 12.53 3.91 6.85
C PHE A 189 14.02 4.24 6.99
N ILE A 190 14.43 5.45 6.60
CA ILE A 190 15.81 5.92 6.83
C ILE A 190 16.12 5.95 8.32
N LEU A 191 15.22 6.47 9.16
CA LEU A 191 15.40 6.43 10.62
C LEU A 191 15.52 5.00 11.14
N ALA A 192 14.72 4.07 10.62
CA ALA A 192 14.80 2.66 11.00
C ALA A 192 16.13 1.98 10.59
N ILE A 193 16.80 2.45 9.54
CA ILE A 193 18.14 1.98 9.14
C ILE A 193 19.23 2.49 10.08
N LEU A 194 19.03 3.65 10.69
CA LEU A 194 20.01 4.30 11.56
C LEU A 194 19.98 3.79 13.02
N VAL A 195 18.97 3.01 13.40
CA VAL A 195 18.78 2.42 14.74
C VAL A 195 19.14 0.95 14.72
#